data_AF-A0A9J6NYB8-F1
#
_entry.id   AF-A0A9J6NYB8-F1
#
_cell.length_a   1.000
_cell.length_b   1.000
_cell.length_c   1.000
_cell.angle_alpha   90.00
_cell.angle_beta   90.00
_cell.angle_gamma   90.00
#
_symmetry.space_group_name_H-M   'P 1'
#
loop_
_entity.id
_entity.type
_entity.pdbx_description
1 polymer ?
#
loop_
_entity_poly.entity_id
_entity_poly.type
_entity_poly.pdbx_seq_one_letter_code
_entity_poly.pdbx_strand_id
1 'polypeptide(L)' 'MRDIKQRNMAEILEMTRESYARKENGHSQFTLNEVKVIKDLFGMSVEEIFFD' A
#
# COMPACT_ATOMS: atom_id res chain seq x y z
N MET A 1 -0.16 -0.01 16.97
CA MET A 1 0.98 -0.41 16.11
C MET A 1 0.60 -0.55 14.63
N ARG A 2 -0.62 -1.03 14.28
CA ARG A 2 -1.13 -1.04 12.89
C ARG A 2 -1.45 0.36 12.33
N ASP A 3 -2.04 1.26 13.12
CA ASP A 3 -2.36 2.63 12.66
C ASP A 3 -1.12 3.43 12.23
N ILE A 4 0.02 3.23 12.91
CA ILE A 4 1.28 3.92 12.57
C ILE A 4 1.80 3.42 11.22
N LYS A 5 1.71 2.11 10.95
CA LYS A 5 2.12 1.53 9.65
C LYS A 5 1.23 2.05 8.51
N GLN A 6 -0.09 2.09 8.70
CA GLN A 6 -1.01 2.59 7.69
C GLN A 6 -0.81 4.09 7.42
N ARG A 7 -0.55 4.91 8.45
CA ARG A 7 -0.23 6.33 8.25
C ARG A 7 1.05 6.52 7.45
N ASN A 8 2.13 5.83 7.82
CA ASN A 8 3.40 5.95 7.13
C ASN A 8 3.28 5.54 5.65
N MET A 9 2.57 4.43 5.37
CA MET A 9 2.34 4.00 3.99
C MET A 9 1.45 4.98 3.21
N ALA A 10 0.45 5.57 3.86
CA ALA A 10 -0.39 6.59 3.24
C ALA A 10 0.42 7.85 2.90
N GLU A 11 1.34 8.27 3.78
CA GLU A 11 2.28 9.37 3.53
C GLU A 11 3.21 9.07 2.34
N ILE A 12 3.81 7.88 2.29
CA ILE A 12 4.68 7.45 1.19
C ILE A 12 3.94 7.42 -0.16
N LEU A 13 2.66 7.05 -0.14
CA LEU A 13 1.82 6.96 -1.33
C LEU A 13 0.99 8.22 -1.60
N GLU A 14 1.29 9.31 -0.89
CA GLU A 14 0.64 10.62 -1.04
C GLU A 14 -0.89 10.56 -0.99
N MET A 15 -1.44 9.75 -0.08
CA MET A 15 -2.88 9.57 0.10
C MET A 15 -3.31 9.67 1.56
N THR A 16 -4.61 9.68 1.81
CA THR A 16 -5.12 9.63 3.19
C THR A 16 -4.98 8.23 3.77
N ARG A 17 -4.84 8.15 5.10
CA ARG A 17 -4.82 6.88 5.84
C ARG A 17 -6.06 6.03 5.51
N GLU A 18 -7.22 6.68 5.41
CA GLU A 18 -8.50 6.02 5.10
C GLU A 18 -8.49 5.42 3.69
N SER A 19 -7.93 6.13 2.71
CA SER A 19 -7.77 5.64 1.33
C SER A 19 -6.86 4.41 1.30
N TYR A 20 -5.72 4.48 1.99
CA TYR A 20 -4.80 3.35 2.12
C TYR A 20 -5.47 2.14 2.78
N ALA A 21 -6.15 2.35 3.92
CA ALA A 21 -6.83 1.28 4.63
C ALA A 21 -7.94 0.63 3.79
N ARG A 22 -8.66 1.40 2.96
CA ARG A 22 -9.65 0.82 2.03
C ARG A 22 -9.00 -0.06 0.98
N LYS A 23 -7.81 0.30 0.49
CA LYS A 23 -7.06 -0.51 -0.47
C LYS A 23 -6.53 -1.79 0.15
N GLU A 24 -5.93 -1.70 1.34
CA GLU A 24 -5.44 -2.85 2.10
C GLU A 24 -6.55 -3.85 2.44
N ASN A 25 -7.76 -3.36 2.75
CA ASN A 25 -8.93 -4.21 3.01
C ASN A 25 -9.67 -4.68 1.73
N GLY A 26 -9.15 -4.38 0.54
CA GLY A 26 -9.74 -4.82 -0.74
C GLY A 26 -10.99 -4.07 -1.19
N HIS A 27 -11.37 -2.98 -0.52
CA HIS A 27 -12.51 -2.13 -0.93
C HIS A 27 -12.20 -1.26 -2.16
N SER A 28 -10.92 -1.12 -2.51
CA SER A 28 -10.44 -0.41 -3.69
C SER A 28 -9.09 -0.99 -4.12
N GLN A 29 -8.75 -0.91 -5.40
CA GLN A 29 -7.49 -1.45 -5.91
C GLN A 29 -6.35 -0.42 -5.80
N PHE A 30 -5.12 -0.92 -5.64
CA PHE A 30 -3.93 -0.09 -5.83
C PHE A 30 -3.75 0.23 -7.31
N THR A 31 -3.29 1.43 -7.63
CA THR A 31 -2.91 1.80 -9.01
C THR A 31 -1.53 1.22 -9.33
N LEU A 32 -1.20 1.10 -10.63
CA LEU A 32 0.13 0.63 -11.05
C LEU A 32 1.29 1.47 -10.48
N ASN A 33 1.09 2.79 -10.34
CA ASN A 33 2.09 3.67 -9.74
C ASN A 33 2.26 3.41 -8.25
N GLU A 34 1.15 3.26 -7.50
CA GLU A 34 1.20 2.93 -6.07
C GLU A 34 1.87 1.56 -5.86
N VAL A 35 1.51 0.56 -6.67
CA VAL A 35 2.15 -0.76 -6.64
C VAL A 35 3.65 -0.64 -6.89
N LYS A 36 4.07 0.15 -7.88
CA LYS A 36 5.50 0.38 -8.15
C LYS A 36 6.22 0.97 -6.94
N VAL A 37 5.66 2.00 -6.30
CA VAL A 37 6.26 2.61 -5.09
C VAL A 37 6.36 1.59 -3.95
N ILE A 38 5.31 0.77 -3.74
CA ILE A 38 5.31 -0.28 -2.72
C ILE A 38 6.43 -1.31 -3.01
N LYS A 39 6.57 -1.77 -4.26
CA LYS A 39 7.65 -2.69 -4.66
C LYS A 39 9.03 -2.10 -4.41
N ASP A 40 9.25 -0.86 -4.83
CA ASP A 40 10.54 -0.17 -4.69
C ASP A 40 10.89 0.00 -3.20
N LEU A 41 9.90 0.19 -2.32
CA LEU A 41 10.07 0.29 -0.87
C LEU A 41 10.44 -1.04 -0.22
N PHE A 42 9.78 -2.14 -0.60
CA PHE A 42 9.97 -3.45 0.04
C PHE A 42 11.02 -4.33 -0.65
N GLY A 43 11.45 -3.98 -1.86
CA GLY A 43 12.33 -4.81 -2.68
C GLY A 43 11.68 -6.12 -3.13
N MET A 44 10.34 -6.20 -3.10
CA MET A 44 9.54 -7.40 -3.35
C MET A 44 8.76 -7.30 -4.67
N SER A 45 8.42 -8.43 -5.25
CA SER A 45 7.60 -8.53 -6.46
C SER A 45 6.11 -8.26 -6.16
N VAL A 46 5.29 -8.04 -7.20
CA VAL A 46 3.83 -7.84 -6.98
C VAL A 46 3.21 -9.14 -6.48
N GLU A 47 3.70 -10.26 -7.01
CA GLU A 47 3.28 -11.61 -6.64
C GLU A 47 3.49 -11.85 -5.15
N GLU A 48 4.67 -11.49 -4.61
CA GLU A 48 5.00 -11.65 -3.18
C GLU A 48 4.16 -10.75 -2.26
N ILE A 49 3.65 -9.62 -2.77
CA ILE A 49 2.93 -8.63 -1.96
C ILE A 49 1.42 -8.87 -1.97
N PHE A 50 0.87 -9.38 -3.07
CA PHE A 50 -0.59 -9.42 -3.29
C PHE A 50 -1.16 -10.82 -3.57
N PHE A 51 -0.34 -11.86 -3.75
CA PHE A 51 -0.80 -13.18 -4.20
C PHE A 51 -0.37 -14.36 -3.30
N ASP A 52 0.10 -14.09 -2.07
CA ASP A 52 0.41 -15.09 -1.03
C ASP A 52 -0.68 -15.17 0.05
#